data_AF-E8WUQ2-F1
#
_entry.id   AF-E8WUQ2-F1
#
_cell.length_a   1.000
_cell.length_b   1.000
_cell.length_c   1.000
_cell.angle_alpha   90.00
_cell.angle_beta   90.00
_cell.angle_gamma   90.00
#
_symmetry.space_group_name_H-M   'P 1'
#
loop_
_entity.id
_entity.type
_entity.pdbx_description
1 polymer ?
#
loop_
_entity_poly.entity_id
_entity_poly.type
_entity_poly.pdbx_seq_one_letter_code
_entity_poly.pdbx_strand_id
1 'polypeptide(L)'
;MNIGDTAKLTNPQDSGFGRTESAPAGRGPGTARVSTNPGDSPETILRLFVYGTLKRGYWNHQRFCAQARSIEPAVVWGRLYHLHAGFPALEVPEGLILARGSADPLADARRQQEIGTPRFGRPTGDWELIHGELVTFTDPQRDLPPIDRLEGFRPGGHSMYKRVMVAVLCGRTSIPAWIYWMPRVENGTRLDSGVWHRA
;
A
#
# COMPACT_ATOMS: atom_id res chain seq x y z
N MET A 1 22.77 95.60 16.99
CA MET A 1 21.66 94.62 16.91
C MET A 1 21.63 93.92 18.26
N ASN A 2 21.09 94.52 19.31
CA ASN A 2 19.67 94.66 19.69
C ASN A 2 18.93 93.31 19.83
N ILE A 3 18.69 92.96 21.10
CA ILE A 3 17.46 92.40 21.74
C ILE A 3 17.09 90.96 21.32
N GLY A 4 16.75 89.99 22.19
CA GLY A 4 16.45 89.93 23.62
C GLY A 4 16.28 88.45 23.99
N ASP A 5 16.67 88.00 25.18
CA ASP A 5 15.97 88.12 26.47
C ASP A 5 14.80 87.14 26.71
N THR A 6 15.04 86.26 27.68
CA THR A 6 14.19 85.91 28.84
C THR A 6 12.66 85.71 28.71
N ALA A 7 12.27 84.50 29.15
CA ALA A 7 11.30 84.23 30.22
C ALA A 7 9.77 84.36 30.00
N LYS A 8 9.08 83.58 30.86
CA LYS A 8 7.69 83.68 31.38
C LYS A 8 6.59 83.00 30.55
N LEU A 9 6.03 81.89 31.08
CA LEU A 9 4.85 81.80 31.97
C LEU A 9 3.53 82.08 31.24
N THR A 10 2.66 81.07 31.15
CA THR A 10 1.26 81.14 31.62
C THR A 10 0.56 79.78 31.50
N ASN A 11 -0.16 79.42 32.56
CA ASN A 11 -1.15 78.34 32.68
C ASN A 11 -2.49 78.83 32.03
N PRO A 12 -3.52 78.01 31.75
CA PRO A 12 -4.30 77.37 32.80
C PRO A 12 -4.87 75.96 32.49
N GLN A 13 -5.35 75.38 33.59
CA GLN A 13 -6.18 74.19 33.77
C GLN A 13 -7.34 74.08 32.75
N ASP A 14 -7.66 72.88 32.28
CA ASP A 14 -9.00 72.34 32.56
C ASP A 14 -9.04 70.81 32.56
N SER A 15 -9.94 70.35 33.40
CA SER A 15 -10.37 69.04 33.85
C SER A 15 -10.73 68.01 32.78
N GLY A 16 -10.55 66.72 33.12
CA GLY A 16 -11.03 65.61 32.28
C GLY A 16 -10.57 64.24 32.76
N PHE A 17 -11.20 63.74 33.83
CA PHE A 17 -11.08 62.36 34.29
C PHE A 17 -11.65 61.40 33.23
N GLY A 18 -10.86 60.39 32.83
CA GLY A 18 -11.31 59.32 31.96
C GLY A 18 -10.28 58.21 31.83
N ARG A 19 -10.31 57.24 32.76
CA ARG A 19 -9.63 55.95 32.58
C ARG A 19 -10.28 55.22 31.40
N THR A 20 -9.49 54.69 30.48
CA THR A 20 -9.73 53.41 29.80
C THR A 20 -8.48 53.00 29.01
N GLU A 21 -7.86 51.97 29.55
CA GLU A 21 -7.06 50.89 28.96
C GLU A 21 -6.56 51.00 27.51
N SER A 22 -5.25 50.73 27.43
CA SER A 22 -4.39 50.58 26.27
C SER A 22 -4.91 49.62 25.19
N ALA A 23 -4.73 50.03 23.94
CA ALA A 23 -4.87 49.24 22.73
C ALA A 23 -3.85 48.06 22.66
N PRO A 24 -4.05 47.08 21.75
CA PRO A 24 -3.72 45.68 21.99
C PRO A 24 -2.26 45.32 21.70
N ALA A 25 -1.72 44.41 22.51
CA ALA A 25 -0.48 43.69 22.20
C ALA A 25 -0.71 42.75 21.00
N GLY A 26 0.25 42.75 20.08
CA GLY A 26 0.22 42.02 18.82
C GLY A 26 -0.01 40.52 18.98
N ARG A 27 -0.97 40.02 18.21
CA ARG A 27 -1.20 38.59 17.97
C ARG A 27 -0.09 38.09 17.04
N GLY A 28 0.91 37.42 17.60
CA GLY A 28 1.86 36.62 16.81
C GLY A 28 1.12 35.53 16.03
N PRO A 29 1.68 35.06 14.89
CA PRO A 29 1.00 34.11 14.04
C PRO A 29 0.80 32.81 14.81
N GLY A 30 -0.47 32.41 14.92
CA GLY A 30 -0.84 31.12 15.47
C GLY A 30 -0.08 30.03 14.73
N THR A 31 0.65 29.22 15.48
CA THR A 31 1.07 27.91 15.00
C THR A 31 -0.20 27.20 14.57
N ALA A 32 -0.32 26.99 13.25
CA ALA A 32 -1.39 26.23 12.66
C ALA A 32 -1.35 24.84 13.32
N ARG A 33 -2.25 24.61 14.27
CA ARG A 33 -2.63 23.26 14.65
C ARG A 33 -3.26 22.68 13.40
N VAL A 34 -2.49 21.86 12.69
CA VAL A 34 -3.00 21.01 11.63
C VAL A 34 -4.16 20.23 12.24
N SER A 35 -5.38 20.63 11.88
CA SER A 35 -6.57 19.86 12.18
C SER A 35 -6.49 18.62 11.30
N THR A 36 -5.98 17.53 11.86
CA THR A 36 -6.14 16.22 11.25
C THR A 36 -7.62 15.87 11.35
N ASN A 37 -8.34 15.94 10.24
CA ASN A 37 -9.69 15.42 10.14
C ASN A 37 -9.70 13.95 10.60
N PRO A 38 -10.63 13.50 11.45
CA PRO A 38 -10.70 12.12 11.93
C PRO A 38 -11.07 11.08 10.84
N GLY A 39 -11.09 11.49 9.56
CA GLY A 39 -11.31 10.61 8.40
C GLY A 39 -10.03 10.15 7.69
N ASP A 40 -8.86 10.67 8.04
CA ASP A 40 -7.60 10.40 7.32
C ASP A 40 -6.80 9.25 7.96
N SER A 41 -7.51 8.20 8.38
CA SER A 41 -6.83 6.93 8.68
C SER A 41 -6.24 6.45 7.36
N PRO A 42 -4.92 6.19 7.27
CA PRO A 42 -4.30 5.77 6.02
C PRO A 42 -5.06 4.55 5.51
N GLU A 43 -5.66 4.69 4.34
CA GLU A 43 -6.41 3.60 3.71
C GLU A 43 -5.50 2.39 3.64
N THR A 44 -5.90 1.30 4.30
CA THR A 44 -5.03 0.14 4.47
C THR A 44 -5.09 -0.69 3.21
N ILE A 45 -4.22 -0.36 2.25
CA ILE A 45 -4.19 -1.00 0.94
C ILE A 45 -3.53 -2.37 1.03
N LEU A 46 -4.20 -3.39 0.48
CA LEU A 46 -3.63 -4.71 0.23
C LEU A 46 -3.49 -4.93 -1.27
N ARG A 47 -2.30 -5.35 -1.70
CA ARG A 47 -2.01 -5.69 -3.10
C ARG A 47 -1.76 -7.17 -3.24
N LEU A 48 -2.48 -7.79 -4.15
CA LEU A 48 -2.40 -9.22 -4.43
C LEU A 48 -2.08 -9.42 -5.91
N PHE A 49 -1.00 -10.13 -6.21
CA PHE A 49 -0.69 -10.57 -7.55
C PHE A 49 -1.36 -11.90 -7.84
N VAL A 50 -2.13 -11.95 -8.92
CA VAL A 50 -2.87 -13.14 -9.37
C VAL A 50 -2.42 -13.56 -10.77
N TYR A 51 -2.18 -14.86 -10.96
CA TYR A 51 -1.64 -15.42 -12.21
C TYR A 51 -2.53 -16.52 -12.82
N GLY A 52 -3.66 -16.82 -12.18
CA GLY A 52 -4.52 -17.95 -12.52
C GLY A 52 -6.01 -17.64 -12.47
N THR A 53 -6.77 -18.48 -11.78
CA THR A 53 -8.25 -18.49 -11.77
C THR A 53 -8.90 -17.21 -11.21
N LEU A 54 -8.12 -16.38 -10.50
CA LEU A 54 -8.55 -15.07 -9.99
C LEU A 54 -8.41 -13.93 -11.01
N LYS A 55 -7.71 -14.15 -12.13
CA LYS A 55 -7.55 -13.14 -13.20
C LYS A 55 -8.89 -12.75 -13.82
N ARG A 56 -8.98 -11.55 -14.40
CA ARG A 56 -10.15 -11.10 -15.18
C ARG A 56 -10.54 -12.13 -16.24
N GLY A 57 -11.84 -12.39 -16.36
CA GLY A 57 -12.40 -13.37 -17.30
C GLY A 57 -12.46 -14.81 -16.78
N TYR A 58 -11.97 -15.09 -15.57
CA TYR A 58 -12.06 -16.41 -14.95
C TYR A 58 -13.17 -16.48 -13.87
N TRP A 59 -13.62 -17.69 -13.55
CA TRP A 59 -14.82 -17.95 -12.75
C TRP A 59 -14.75 -17.44 -11.30
N ASN A 60 -13.55 -17.27 -10.74
CA ASN A 60 -13.38 -16.74 -9.39
C ASN A 60 -13.35 -15.19 -9.37
N HIS A 61 -13.08 -14.54 -10.51
CA HIS A 61 -12.86 -13.09 -10.56
C HIS A 61 -14.04 -12.28 -10.02
N GLN A 62 -15.25 -12.56 -10.51
CA GLN A 62 -16.45 -11.81 -10.12
C GLN A 62 -16.73 -11.93 -8.61
N ARG A 63 -16.38 -13.06 -8.01
CA ARG A 63 -16.66 -13.31 -6.60
C ARG A 63 -15.66 -12.64 -5.66
N PHE A 64 -14.39 -12.58 -6.05
CA PHE A 64 -13.31 -12.19 -5.14
C PHE A 64 -12.62 -10.87 -5.50
N CYS A 65 -12.67 -10.44 -6.76
CA CYS A 65 -11.96 -9.26 -7.24
C CYS A 65 -12.89 -8.13 -7.71
N ALA A 66 -14.21 -8.33 -7.70
CA ALA A 66 -15.17 -7.31 -8.17
C ALA A 66 -15.13 -6.00 -7.34
N GLN A 67 -14.76 -6.08 -6.07
CA GLN A 67 -14.63 -4.92 -5.17
C GLN A 67 -13.21 -4.31 -5.18
N ALA A 68 -12.32 -4.80 -6.05
CA ALA A 68 -10.98 -4.26 -6.16
C ALA A 68 -11.03 -2.82 -6.67
N ARG A 69 -10.21 -1.96 -6.06
CA ARG A 69 -10.03 -0.56 -6.47
C ARG A 69 -9.37 -0.46 -7.84
N SER A 70 -8.35 -1.28 -8.08
CA SER A 70 -7.65 -1.36 -9.36
C SER A 70 -7.22 -2.79 -9.65
N ILE A 71 -7.13 -3.11 -10.94
CA ILE A 71 -6.58 -4.36 -11.46
C ILE A 71 -5.73 -3.97 -12.67
N GLU A 72 -4.43 -4.24 -12.58
CA GLU A 72 -3.44 -3.77 -13.55
C GLU A 72 -2.56 -4.93 -14.02
N PRO A 73 -2.17 -5.01 -15.31
CA PRO A 73 -1.22 -6.02 -15.77
C PRO A 73 0.11 -5.90 -15.04
N ALA A 74 0.65 -7.02 -14.58
CA ALA A 74 1.91 -7.05 -13.84
C ALA A 74 2.70 -8.33 -14.11
N VAL A 75 3.97 -8.35 -13.73
CA VAL A 75 4.84 -9.52 -13.83
C VAL A 75 5.63 -9.78 -12.56
N VAL A 76 5.96 -11.05 -12.33
CA VAL A 76 6.78 -11.53 -11.21
C VAL A 76 7.81 -12.55 -11.71
N TRP A 77 8.96 -12.67 -11.04
CA TRP A 77 9.88 -13.79 -11.32
C TRP A 77 9.37 -15.09 -10.70
N GLY A 78 9.32 -16.15 -11.49
CA GLY A 78 8.89 -17.45 -11.01
C GLY A 78 9.01 -18.55 -12.05
N ARG A 79 8.47 -19.72 -11.71
CA ARG A 79 8.19 -20.83 -12.63
C ARG A 79 6.71 -21.14 -12.54
N LEU A 80 6.04 -21.16 -13.69
CA LEU A 80 4.62 -21.41 -13.78
C LEU A 80 4.36 -22.83 -14.29
N TYR A 81 3.38 -23.49 -13.70
CA TYR A 81 3.01 -24.86 -14.02
C TYR A 81 1.51 -24.95 -14.26
N HIS A 82 1.11 -25.75 -15.24
CA HIS A 82 -0.25 -26.26 -15.34
C HIS A 82 -0.32 -27.59 -14.58
N LEU A 83 -1.03 -27.63 -13.46
CA LEU A 83 -1.20 -28.88 -12.71
C LEU A 83 -2.16 -29.81 -13.45
N HIS A 84 -1.95 -31.12 -13.33
CA HIS A 84 -2.87 -32.12 -13.91
C HIS A 84 -4.30 -32.01 -13.37
N ALA A 85 -4.49 -31.35 -12.22
CA ALA A 85 -5.79 -31.05 -11.64
C ALA A 85 -6.55 -29.88 -12.32
N GLY A 86 -5.96 -29.23 -13.34
CA GLY A 86 -6.62 -28.23 -14.19
C GLY A 86 -6.48 -26.78 -13.74
N PHE A 87 -5.57 -26.47 -12.82
CA PHE A 87 -5.32 -25.12 -12.32
C PHE A 87 -3.81 -24.82 -12.21
N PRO A 88 -3.39 -23.54 -12.21
CA PRO A 88 -1.98 -23.21 -12.24
C PRO A 88 -1.35 -23.26 -10.85
N ALA A 89 -0.07 -23.62 -10.81
CA ALA A 89 0.80 -23.40 -9.65
C ALA A 89 1.99 -22.53 -10.04
N LEU A 90 2.45 -21.71 -9.10
CA LEU A 90 3.61 -20.85 -9.28
C LEU A 90 4.63 -21.10 -8.18
N GLU A 91 5.87 -21.31 -8.59
CA GLU A 91 7.04 -21.26 -7.71
C GLU A 91 7.68 -19.88 -7.78
N VAL A 92 8.13 -19.34 -6.64
CA VAL A 92 8.95 -18.13 -6.58
C VAL A 92 10.34 -18.51 -6.08
N PRO A 93 11.40 -17.77 -6.47
CA PRO A 93 12.71 -17.98 -5.87
C PRO A 93 12.65 -17.62 -4.39
N GLU A 94 13.04 -18.55 -3.51
CA GLU A 94 12.95 -18.33 -2.05
C GLU A 94 13.72 -17.10 -1.58
N GLY A 95 14.87 -16.81 -2.20
CA GLY A 95 15.68 -15.62 -1.91
C GLY A 95 15.02 -14.28 -2.29
N LEU A 96 13.92 -14.28 -3.04
CA LEU A 96 13.13 -13.09 -3.37
C LEU A 96 11.90 -12.91 -2.48
N ILE A 97 11.66 -13.82 -1.51
CA ILE A 97 10.55 -13.72 -0.57
C ILE A 97 10.87 -12.61 0.45
N LEU A 98 10.04 -11.56 0.44
CA LEU A 98 10.16 -10.40 1.31
C LEU A 98 9.47 -10.61 2.67
N ALA A 99 8.36 -11.35 2.66
CA ALA A 99 7.60 -11.69 3.86
C ALA A 99 6.77 -12.96 3.65
N ARG A 100 6.35 -13.60 4.74
CA ARG A 100 5.38 -14.69 4.74
C ARG A 100 4.04 -14.19 5.27
N GLY A 101 2.93 -14.62 4.66
CA GLY A 101 1.59 -14.21 5.05
C GLY A 101 1.20 -14.74 6.42
N SER A 102 0.36 -13.99 7.12
CA SER A 102 -0.17 -14.33 8.43
C SER A 102 -1.68 -14.59 8.40
N ALA A 103 -2.28 -14.88 9.56
CA ALA A 103 -3.72 -15.02 9.70
C ALA A 103 -4.43 -13.65 9.86
N ASP A 104 -3.67 -12.56 9.98
CA ASP A 104 -4.18 -11.20 10.18
C ASP A 104 -3.99 -10.36 8.91
N PRO A 105 -5.08 -10.11 8.14
CA PRO A 105 -5.01 -9.31 6.92
C PRO A 105 -4.51 -7.87 7.15
N LEU A 106 -4.78 -7.27 8.32
CA LEU A 106 -4.31 -5.92 8.62
C LEU A 106 -2.81 -5.91 8.90
N ALA A 107 -2.31 -6.90 9.63
CA ALA A 107 -0.87 -7.06 9.84
C ALA A 107 -0.12 -7.26 8.50
N ASP A 108 -0.70 -8.06 7.60
CA ASP A 108 -0.13 -8.29 6.28
C ASP A 108 -0.14 -7.03 5.40
N ALA A 109 -1.21 -6.25 5.44
CA ALA A 109 -1.29 -4.98 4.71
C ALA A 109 -0.31 -3.93 5.28
N ARG A 110 -0.15 -3.85 6.61
CA ARG A 110 0.85 -2.97 7.25
C ARG A 110 2.27 -3.37 6.86
N ARG A 111 2.59 -4.66 6.91
CA ARG A 111 3.89 -5.20 6.47
C ARG A 111 4.20 -4.79 5.03
N GLN A 112 3.20 -4.82 4.15
CA GLN A 112 3.38 -4.38 2.76
C GLN A 112 3.71 -2.90 2.65
N GLN A 113 3.18 -2.04 3.52
CA GLN A 113 3.47 -0.60 3.53
C GLN A 113 4.85 -0.29 4.13
N GLU A 114 5.31 -1.11 5.09
CA GLU A 114 6.66 -1.00 5.66
C GLU A 114 7.75 -1.31 4.62
N ILE A 115 7.43 -2.21 3.68
CA ILE A 115 8.32 -2.51 2.56
C ILE A 115 8.13 -1.42 1.50
N GLY A 116 9.16 -0.61 1.29
CA GLY A 116 9.16 0.45 0.27
C GLY A 116 9.17 -0.10 -1.15
N THR A 117 10.07 0.39 -2.01
CA THR A 117 10.22 -0.11 -3.38
C THR A 117 11.23 -1.26 -3.41
N PRO A 118 10.81 -2.54 -3.50
CA PRO A 118 11.73 -3.65 -3.52
C PRO A 118 12.50 -3.68 -4.85
N ARG A 119 13.70 -4.28 -4.84
CA ARG A 119 14.48 -4.49 -6.07
C ARG A 119 13.82 -5.56 -6.93
N PHE A 120 13.60 -5.25 -8.21
CA PHE A 120 13.11 -6.21 -9.21
C PHE A 120 14.25 -6.63 -10.16
N GLY A 121 15.24 -7.33 -9.60
CA GLY A 121 16.38 -7.85 -10.36
C GLY A 121 16.10 -9.26 -10.88
N ARG A 122 16.71 -9.62 -12.01
CA ARG A 122 16.66 -11.00 -12.51
C ARG A 122 17.41 -11.92 -11.54
N PRO A 123 16.75 -12.95 -10.96
CA PRO A 123 17.42 -13.92 -10.10
C PRO A 123 18.31 -14.87 -10.92
N THR A 124 19.33 -15.43 -10.27
CA THR A 124 20.17 -16.48 -10.86
C THR A 124 19.38 -17.78 -11.00
N GLY A 125 19.50 -18.44 -12.15
CA GLY A 125 18.81 -19.69 -12.47
C GLY A 125 17.83 -19.54 -13.64
N ASP A 126 17.05 -20.60 -13.84
CA ASP A 126 16.03 -20.77 -14.88
C ASP A 126 14.67 -20.17 -14.46
N TRP A 127 14.69 -18.92 -14.02
CA TRP A 127 13.50 -18.17 -13.65
C TRP A 127 13.01 -17.31 -14.81
N GLU A 128 11.69 -17.21 -14.94
CA GLU A 128 11.01 -16.49 -16.01
C GLU A 128 10.09 -15.41 -15.47
N LEU A 129 9.70 -14.48 -16.33
CA LEU A 129 8.67 -13.50 -16.01
C LEU A 129 7.30 -14.14 -16.18
N ILE A 130 6.56 -14.22 -15.08
CA ILE A 130 5.20 -14.73 -15.07
C ILE A 130 4.23 -13.57 -15.15
N HIS A 131 3.33 -13.64 -16.12
CA HIS A 131 2.33 -12.61 -16.41
C HIS A 131 1.03 -12.85 -15.64
N GLY A 132 0.63 -11.82 -14.90
CA GLY A 132 -0.57 -11.82 -14.09
C GLY A 132 -1.18 -10.43 -13.99
N GLU A 133 -1.96 -10.24 -12.94
CA GLU A 133 -2.61 -8.98 -12.62
C GLU A 133 -2.31 -8.62 -11.17
N LEU A 134 -1.99 -7.35 -10.93
CA LEU A 134 -1.91 -6.76 -9.62
C LEU A 134 -3.30 -6.23 -9.25
N VAL A 135 -3.90 -6.85 -8.24
CA VAL A 135 -5.21 -6.47 -7.70
C VAL A 135 -5.02 -5.65 -6.44
N THR A 136 -5.63 -4.47 -6.38
CA THR A 136 -5.55 -3.56 -5.24
C THR A 136 -6.88 -3.53 -4.49
N PHE A 137 -6.86 -3.91 -3.21
CA PHE A 137 -7.99 -3.89 -2.30
C PHE A 137 -7.84 -2.77 -1.26
N THR A 138 -8.96 -2.22 -0.80
CA THR A 138 -9.01 -1.14 0.20
C THR A 138 -9.55 -1.62 1.55
N ASP A 139 -10.10 -2.83 1.62
CA ASP A 139 -10.57 -3.48 2.84
C ASP A 139 -9.97 -4.89 2.99
N PRO A 140 -8.75 -5.00 3.53
CA PRO A 140 -8.06 -6.28 3.67
C PRO A 140 -8.83 -7.28 4.55
N GLN A 141 -9.55 -6.81 5.57
CA GLN A 141 -10.30 -7.68 6.48
C GLN A 141 -11.49 -8.34 5.79
N ARG A 142 -12.13 -7.63 4.86
CA ARG A 142 -13.22 -8.17 4.07
C ARG A 142 -12.73 -9.03 2.91
N ASP A 143 -11.73 -8.55 2.17
CA ASP A 143 -11.41 -9.08 0.84
C ASP A 143 -10.44 -10.27 0.87
N LEU A 144 -9.51 -10.31 1.82
CA LEU A 144 -8.45 -11.34 1.86
C LEU A 144 -8.90 -12.71 2.41
N PRO A 145 -9.67 -12.80 3.51
CA PRO A 145 -10.04 -14.11 4.09
C PRO A 145 -10.83 -15.04 3.14
N PRO A 146 -11.75 -14.54 2.29
CA PRO A 146 -12.40 -15.39 1.29
C PRO A 146 -11.42 -15.99 0.27
N ILE A 147 -10.38 -15.25 -0.11
CA ILE A 147 -9.34 -15.71 -1.04
C ILE A 147 -8.43 -16.74 -0.35
N ASP A 148 -8.07 -16.52 0.91
CA ASP A 148 -7.33 -17.51 1.70
C ASP A 148 -8.05 -18.85 1.79
N ARG A 149 -9.37 -18.80 1.99
CA ARG A 149 -10.20 -20.00 2.04
C ARG A 149 -10.25 -20.72 0.69
N LEU A 150 -10.32 -19.98 -0.41
CA LEU A 150 -10.29 -20.54 -1.76
C LEU A 150 -8.97 -21.27 -2.03
N GLU A 151 -7.85 -20.63 -1.71
CA GLU A 151 -6.50 -21.16 -1.95
C GLU A 151 -6.07 -22.20 -0.90
N GLY A 152 -6.88 -22.41 0.14
CA GLY A 152 -6.59 -23.34 1.24
C GLY A 152 -5.44 -22.88 2.14
N PHE A 153 -5.16 -21.59 2.18
CA PHE A 153 -4.08 -21.01 2.99
C PHE A 153 -4.43 -21.02 4.48
N ARG A 154 -3.57 -21.68 5.28
CA ARG A 154 -3.69 -21.87 6.72
C ARG A 154 -2.33 -21.61 7.36
N PRO A 155 -2.08 -20.40 7.87
CA PRO A 155 -0.84 -20.07 8.57
C PRO A 155 -0.56 -21.07 9.70
N GLY A 156 0.65 -21.64 9.74
CA GLY A 156 1.06 -22.64 10.74
C GLY A 156 0.49 -24.06 10.52
N GLY A 157 -0.34 -24.27 9.51
CA GLY A 157 -0.88 -25.58 9.15
C GLY A 157 -0.35 -26.11 7.81
N HIS A 158 -0.92 -27.22 7.36
CA HIS A 158 -0.69 -27.74 6.01
C HIS A 158 -1.51 -26.95 4.99
N SER A 159 -0.81 -26.34 4.02
CA SER A 159 -1.40 -25.66 2.87
C SER A 159 -0.59 -25.96 1.62
N MET A 160 -1.29 -26.33 0.54
CA MET A 160 -0.70 -26.49 -0.79
C MET A 160 -0.17 -25.16 -1.31
N TYR A 161 -1.02 -24.13 -1.29
CA TYR A 161 -0.62 -22.76 -1.54
C TYR A 161 -0.27 -22.06 -0.25
N LYS A 162 0.90 -21.42 -0.23
CA LYS A 162 1.30 -20.50 0.83
C LYS A 162 1.18 -19.08 0.32
N ARG A 163 0.86 -18.12 1.19
CA ARG A 163 0.94 -16.70 0.84
C ARG A 163 2.30 -16.13 1.22
N VAL A 164 2.96 -15.49 0.27
CA VAL A 164 4.23 -14.79 0.47
C VAL A 164 4.20 -13.44 -0.21
N MET A 165 5.06 -12.51 0.21
CA MET A 165 5.22 -11.22 -0.44
C MET A 165 6.50 -11.23 -1.26
N VAL A 166 6.41 -10.72 -2.48
CA VAL A 166 7.53 -10.62 -3.43
C VAL A 166 7.50 -9.28 -4.14
N ALA A 167 8.57 -8.95 -4.85
CA ALA A 167 8.60 -7.82 -5.77
C ALA A 167 7.80 -8.16 -7.04
N VAL A 168 6.88 -7.28 -7.41
CA VAL A 168 6.08 -7.37 -8.63
C VAL A 168 6.28 -6.11 -9.45
N LEU A 169 6.51 -6.27 -10.76
CA LEU A 169 6.65 -5.15 -11.68
C LEU A 169 5.29 -4.83 -12.30
N CYS A 170 4.74 -3.67 -11.97
CA CYS A 170 3.52 -3.13 -12.56
C CYS A 170 3.88 -1.90 -13.40
N GLY A 171 3.74 -2.01 -14.72
CA GLY A 171 4.27 -1.03 -15.67
C GLY A 171 5.80 -0.89 -15.52
N ARG A 172 6.26 0.24 -14.98
CA ARG A 172 7.69 0.52 -14.72
C ARG A 172 8.05 0.52 -13.23
N THR A 173 7.09 0.23 -12.37
CA THR A 173 7.23 0.38 -10.91
C THR A 173 7.31 -0.99 -10.26
N SER A 174 8.34 -1.20 -9.45
CA SER A 174 8.45 -2.38 -8.59
C SER A 174 7.67 -2.14 -7.30
N ILE A 175 6.73 -3.01 -7.00
CA ILE A 175 5.78 -2.88 -5.90
C ILE A 175 5.81 -4.18 -5.09
N PRO A 176 5.80 -4.12 -3.74
CA PRO A 176 5.61 -5.30 -2.92
C PRO A 176 4.15 -5.76 -3.03
N ALA A 177 3.95 -7.03 -3.37
CA ALA A 177 2.62 -7.62 -3.45
C ALA A 177 2.61 -9.03 -2.87
N TRP A 178 1.47 -9.38 -2.27
CA TRP A 178 1.19 -10.74 -1.84
C TRP A 178 0.92 -11.64 -3.05
N ILE A 179 1.32 -12.90 -2.96
CA ILE A 179 1.10 -13.92 -3.98
C ILE A 179 0.87 -15.26 -3.30
N TYR A 180 -0.01 -16.08 -3.86
CA TYR A 180 -0.12 -17.49 -3.49
C TYR A 180 0.84 -18.31 -4.33
N TRP A 181 1.74 -19.03 -3.69
CA TRP A 181 2.75 -19.85 -4.37
C TRP A 181 2.72 -21.28 -3.82
N MET A 182 3.20 -22.22 -4.61
CA MET A 182 3.33 -23.62 -4.21
C MET A 182 4.82 -23.92 -3.98
N PRO A 183 5.27 -24.20 -2.74
CA PRO A 183 6.70 -24.40 -2.46
C PRO A 183 7.32 -25.63 -3.13
N ARG A 184 6.50 -26.60 -3.54
CA ARG A 184 6.92 -27.80 -4.27
C ARG A 184 5.83 -28.20 -5.25
N VAL A 185 6.15 -28.16 -6.54
CA VAL A 185 5.25 -28.65 -7.60
C VAL A 185 5.71 -30.05 -8.05
N GLU A 186 4.92 -31.07 -7.73
CA GLU A 186 5.24 -32.48 -8.10
C GLU A 186 4.46 -32.98 -9.33
N ASN A 187 3.29 -32.40 -9.61
CA ASN A 187 2.33 -32.93 -10.59
C ASN A 187 1.82 -31.85 -11.57
N GLY A 188 2.72 -31.31 -12.39
CA GLY A 188 2.35 -30.32 -13.41
C GLY A 188 3.35 -30.20 -14.54
N THR A 189 2.88 -29.66 -15.67
CA THR A 189 3.71 -29.33 -16.82
C THR A 189 4.17 -27.88 -16.71
N ARG A 190 5.48 -27.63 -16.82
CA ARG A 190 6.04 -26.27 -16.83
C ARG A 190 5.56 -25.51 -18.06
N LEU A 191 5.23 -24.23 -17.87
CA LEU A 191 4.81 -23.31 -18.91
C LEU A 191 5.89 -22.26 -19.15
N ASP A 192 6.73 -22.49 -20.17
CA ASP A 192 7.84 -21.58 -20.53
C ASP A 192 7.39 -20.25 -21.14
N SER A 193 6.08 -20.11 -21.42
CA SER A 193 5.50 -18.85 -21.88
C SER A 193 5.36 -17.82 -20.75
N GLY A 194 5.42 -18.26 -19.48
CA GLY A 194 5.10 -17.42 -18.33
C GLY A 194 3.63 -16.96 -18.28
N VAL A 195 2.75 -17.49 -19.13
CA VAL A 195 1.33 -17.12 -19.18
C VAL A 195 0.47 -18.35 -18.96
N TRP A 196 -0.42 -18.30 -17.97
CA TRP A 196 -1.47 -19.31 -17.86
C TRP A 196 -2.68 -18.91 -18.70
N HIS A 197 -3.01 -19.78 -19.65
CA HIS A 197 -4.23 -19.73 -20.44
C HIS A 197 -5.17 -20.84 -19.96
N ARG A 198 -6.47 -20.58 -20.04
CA ARG A 198 -7.48 -21.64 -19.95
C ARG A 198 -7.25 -22.61 -21.11
N ALA A 199 -7.09 -23.89 -20.79
CA ALA A 199 -7.17 -24.97 -21.78
C ALA A 199 -8.61 -25.17 -22.26
#